data_AF-A0A3B9XR31-F1
#
_entry.id   AF-A0A3B9XR31-F1
#
_cell.length_a   1.000
_cell.length_b   1.000
_cell.length_c   1.000
_cell.angle_alpha   90.00
_cell.angle_beta   90.00
_cell.angle_gamma   90.00
#
_symmetry.space_group_name_H-M   'P 1'
#
loop_
_entity.id
_entity.type
_entity.pdbx_description
1 polymer ?
#
loop_
_entity_poly.entity_id
_entity_poly.type
_entity_poly.pdbx_seq_one_letter_code
_entity_poly.pdbx_strand_id
1 'polypeptide(L)'
;MTSSTTDVITWGMMLKKAPFIMRNLPRIIKGLKIGNITDPAQPCGLGWTFEQAVKRNPRGTAILYENTRFSYDEFNQWGNRIAHYLMSQGIKKGDVVGIFIENRPELLAAVLGVSKIGAVCAMLNTSQTGKVLIHSFNLVNPKAAI
;
A
#
# COMPACT_ATOMS: atom_id res chain seq x y z
N MET A 1 -5.36 -46.69 7.41
CA MET A 1 -5.08 -45.43 6.70
C MET A 1 -6.33 -45.06 5.91
N THR A 2 -7.17 -44.17 6.45
CA THR A 2 -8.40 -43.70 5.78
C THR A 2 -8.29 -42.18 5.65
N SER A 3 -7.89 -41.71 4.46
CA SER A 3 -7.85 -40.27 4.15
C SER A 3 -9.29 -39.74 4.04
N SER A 4 -9.65 -38.79 4.89
CA SER A 4 -10.93 -38.09 4.86
C SER A 4 -11.06 -37.22 3.61
N THR A 5 -12.05 -37.51 2.78
CA THR A 5 -12.44 -36.81 1.54
C THR A 5 -13.13 -35.45 1.76
N THR A 6 -13.07 -34.90 2.98
CA THR A 6 -13.93 -33.81 3.45
C THR A 6 -13.43 -32.39 3.09
N ASP A 7 -12.21 -32.24 2.58
CA ASP A 7 -11.61 -30.92 2.29
C ASP A 7 -11.72 -30.48 0.81
N VAL A 8 -12.47 -31.22 -0.01
CA VAL A 8 -12.66 -30.84 -1.43
C VAL A 8 -13.79 -29.82 -1.53
N ILE A 9 -13.46 -28.59 -1.90
CA ILE A 9 -14.46 -27.54 -2.18
C ILE A 9 -15.29 -27.95 -3.39
N THR A 10 -16.51 -28.43 -3.14
CA THR A 10 -17.43 -28.87 -4.20
C THR A 10 -18.04 -27.69 -4.95
N TRP A 11 -18.33 -27.87 -6.24
CA TRP A 11 -19.02 -26.88 -7.09
C TRP A 11 -20.32 -26.32 -6.48
N GLY A 12 -21.08 -27.13 -5.73
CA GLY A 12 -22.26 -26.67 -5.00
C GLY A 12 -21.95 -25.66 -3.88
N MET A 13 -20.79 -25.77 -3.22
CA MET A 13 -20.33 -24.80 -2.21
C MET A 13 -19.90 -23.47 -2.87
N MET A 14 -19.35 -23.52 -4.08
CA MET A 14 -19.05 -22.32 -4.87
C MET A 14 -20.33 -21.61 -5.36
N LEU A 15 -21.33 -22.36 -5.85
CA LEU A 15 -22.60 -21.81 -6.31
C LEU A 15 -23.36 -21.07 -5.20
N LYS A 16 -23.31 -21.57 -3.95
CA LYS A 16 -23.89 -20.86 -2.80
C LYS A 16 -23.23 -19.51 -2.50
N LYS A 17 -21.98 -19.29 -2.92
CA LYS A 17 -21.27 -18.00 -2.82
C LYS A 17 -21.51 -17.08 -4.03
N ALA A 18 -22.14 -17.56 -5.11
CA ALA A 18 -22.38 -16.78 -6.32
C ALA A 18 -23.12 -15.45 -6.09
N PRO A 19 -24.16 -15.34 -5.22
CA PRO A 19 -24.83 -14.06 -4.95
C PRO A 19 -23.89 -13.02 -4.31
N PHE A 20 -23.00 -13.48 -3.42
CA PHE A 20 -22.01 -12.63 -2.75
C PHE A 20 -20.91 -12.18 -3.72
N ILE A 21 -20.45 -13.07 -4.61
CA ILE A 21 -19.46 -12.76 -5.64
C ILE A 21 -20.05 -11.75 -6.65
N MET A 22 -21.29 -11.96 -7.09
CA MET A 22 -21.98 -11.09 -8.05
C MET A 22 -22.12 -9.65 -7.53
N ARG A 23 -22.41 -9.48 -6.24
CA ARG A 23 -22.50 -8.17 -5.58
C ARG A 23 -21.15 -7.44 -5.51
N ASN A 24 -20.04 -8.18 -5.49
CA ASN A 24 -18.68 -7.64 -5.50
C ASN A 24 -18.04 -7.58 -6.91
N LEU A 25 -18.73 -8.10 -7.93
CA LEU A 25 -18.24 -8.23 -9.29
C LEU A 25 -17.73 -6.90 -9.89
N PRO A 26 -18.39 -5.74 -9.69
CA PRO A 26 -17.87 -4.46 -10.21
C PRO A 26 -16.50 -4.10 -9.63
N ARG A 27 -16.26 -4.43 -8.35
CA ARG A 27 -14.98 -4.21 -7.68
C ARG A 27 -13.90 -5.14 -8.23
N ILE A 28 -14.24 -6.41 -8.46
CA ILE A 28 -13.33 -7.41 -9.03
C ILE A 28 -12.90 -7.01 -10.44
N ILE A 29 -13.85 -6.65 -11.31
CA ILE A 29 -13.57 -6.19 -12.68
C ILE A 29 -12.68 -4.95 -12.66
N LYS A 30 -12.98 -3.98 -11.78
CA LYS A 30 -12.14 -2.79 -11.61
C LYS A 30 -10.72 -3.14 -11.15
N GLY A 31 -10.57 -4.07 -10.22
CA GLY A 31 -9.27 -4.55 -9.75
C GLY A 31 -8.45 -5.18 -10.87
N LEU A 32 -9.06 -6.08 -11.65
CA LEU A 32 -8.44 -6.71 -12.82
C LEU A 32 -8.02 -5.67 -13.87
N LYS A 33 -8.88 -4.68 -14.14
CA LYS A 33 -8.56 -3.60 -15.08
C LYS A 33 -7.37 -2.75 -14.63
N ILE A 34 -7.25 -2.48 -13.32
CA ILE A 34 -6.11 -1.73 -12.75
C ILE A 34 -4.83 -2.59 -12.76
N GLY A 35 -4.93 -3.89 -12.47
CA GLY A 35 -3.79 -4.81 -12.47
C GLY A 35 -3.20 -5.08 -13.87
N ASN A 36 -4.01 -4.92 -14.91
CA ASN A 36 -3.60 -5.10 -16.32
C ASN A 36 -3.23 -3.79 -17.02
N ILE A 37 -2.99 -2.69 -16.28
CA ILE A 37 -2.49 -1.45 -16.88
C ILE A 37 -1.05 -1.69 -17.36
N THR A 38 -0.86 -1.71 -18.67
CA THR A 38 0.46 -1.83 -19.31
C THR A 38 0.94 -0.51 -19.92
N ASP A 39 0.04 0.46 -20.10
CA ASP A 39 0.37 1.79 -20.62
C ASP A 39 1.15 2.60 -19.55
N PRO A 40 2.43 2.94 -19.80
CA PRO A 40 3.23 3.74 -18.87
C PRO A 40 2.71 5.17 -18.67
N ALA A 41 1.90 5.68 -19.60
CA ALA A 41 1.31 7.01 -19.53
C ALA A 41 0.02 7.06 -18.70
N GLN A 42 -0.60 5.91 -18.44
CA GLN A 42 -1.82 5.84 -17.64
C GLN A 42 -1.50 6.06 -16.15
N PRO A 43 -2.11 7.06 -15.48
CA PRO A 43 -1.92 7.24 -14.05
C PRO A 43 -2.40 6.02 -13.27
N CYS A 44 -1.47 5.36 -12.57
CA CYS A 44 -1.72 4.18 -11.76
C CYS A 44 -0.87 4.21 -10.47
N GLY A 45 -1.04 3.20 -9.62
CA GLY A 45 -0.27 3.05 -8.39
C GLY A 45 -0.97 3.55 -7.12
N LEU A 46 -0.30 3.35 -5.99
CA LEU A 46 -0.87 3.57 -4.67
C LEU A 46 -1.25 5.04 -4.43
N GLY A 47 -0.33 5.97 -4.72
CA GLY A 47 -0.57 7.41 -4.51
C GLY A 47 -1.78 7.92 -5.30
N TRP A 48 -1.87 7.57 -6.58
CA TRP A 48 -3.01 7.96 -7.43
C TRP A 48 -4.31 7.30 -6.96
N THR A 49 -4.30 6.01 -6.64
CA THR A 49 -5.50 5.29 -6.20
C THR A 49 -6.03 5.86 -4.88
N PHE A 50 -5.14 6.27 -3.98
CA PHE A 50 -5.50 6.92 -2.72
C PHE A 50 -6.15 8.28 -2.97
N GLU A 51 -5.60 9.13 -3.85
CA GLU A 51 -6.23 10.40 -4.25
C GLU A 51 -7.64 10.20 -4.80
N GLN A 52 -7.87 9.14 -5.59
CA GLN A 52 -9.21 8.81 -6.08
C GLN A 52 -10.14 8.30 -4.96
N ALA A 53 -9.62 7.69 -3.90
CA ALA A 53 -10.40 7.32 -2.72
C ALA A 53 -10.79 8.57 -1.92
N VAL A 54 -9.86 9.52 -1.74
CA VAL A 54 -10.09 10.81 -1.08
C VAL A 54 -11.21 11.58 -1.76
N LYS A 55 -11.20 11.68 -3.08
CA LYS A 55 -12.29 12.34 -3.85
C LYS A 55 -13.66 11.72 -3.62
N ARG A 56 -13.72 10.40 -3.40
CA ARG A 56 -14.98 9.67 -3.19
C ARG A 56 -15.50 9.75 -1.76
N ASN A 57 -14.60 9.83 -0.77
CA ASN A 57 -14.97 9.75 0.63
C ASN A 57 -13.99 10.56 1.52
N PRO A 58 -13.95 11.89 1.38
CA PRO A 58 -12.90 12.70 2.01
C PRO A 58 -12.96 12.64 3.54
N ARG A 59 -14.16 12.70 4.11
CA ARG A 59 -14.41 12.70 5.57
C ARG A 59 -14.51 11.30 6.17
N GLY A 60 -14.44 10.25 5.34
CA GLY A 60 -14.48 8.87 5.84
C GLY A 60 -13.17 8.49 6.50
N THR A 61 -13.20 7.49 7.38
CA THR A 61 -11.98 6.98 8.02
C THR A 61 -11.07 6.30 7.03
N ALA A 62 -9.81 6.72 6.98
CA ALA A 62 -8.75 6.00 6.28
C ALA A 62 -7.97 5.09 7.23
N ILE A 63 -7.55 5.61 8.38
CA ILE A 63 -6.71 4.91 9.35
C ILE A 63 -7.35 4.96 10.74
N LEU A 64 -7.33 3.82 11.42
CA LEU A 64 -7.62 3.69 12.85
C LEU A 64 -6.36 3.15 13.52
N TYR A 65 -5.90 3.81 14.57
CA TYR A 65 -4.76 3.37 15.35
C TYR A 65 -4.97 3.76 16.81
N GLU A 66 -5.15 2.76 17.68
CA GLU A 66 -5.52 2.97 19.07
C GLU A 66 -6.74 3.92 19.18
N ASN A 67 -6.60 5.02 19.91
CA ASN A 67 -7.64 6.04 20.09
C ASN A 67 -7.58 7.15 19.03
N THR A 68 -6.71 7.02 18.03
CA THR A 68 -6.51 8.01 16.97
C THR A 68 -7.20 7.56 15.68
N ARG A 69 -7.80 8.52 14.99
CA ARG A 69 -8.49 8.33 13.72
C ARG A 69 -8.03 9.40 12.75
N PHE A 70 -7.74 8.99 11.51
CA PHE A 70 -7.49 9.92 10.41
C PHE A 70 -8.55 9.71 9.33
N SER A 71 -9.14 10.79 8.85
CA SER A 71 -9.92 10.75 7.62
C SER A 71 -9.04 10.64 6.38
N TYR A 72 -9.65 10.29 5.24
CA TYR A 72 -8.92 10.21 3.97
C TYR A 72 -8.26 11.54 3.60
N ASP A 73 -8.93 12.67 3.78
CA ASP A 73 -8.37 13.99 3.49
C ASP A 73 -7.17 14.35 4.39
N GLU A 74 -7.29 14.17 5.70
CA GLU A 74 -6.22 14.39 6.68
C GLU A 74 -4.98 13.55 6.35
N PHE A 75 -5.20 12.26 6.11
CA PHE A 75 -4.11 11.33 5.81
C PHE A 75 -3.46 11.63 4.45
N ASN A 76 -4.26 12.03 3.45
CA ASN A 76 -3.75 12.44 2.15
C ASN A 76 -2.88 13.69 2.25
N GLN A 77 -3.32 14.69 3.02
CA GLN A 77 -2.53 15.91 3.25
C GLN A 77 -1.21 15.59 3.95
N TRP A 78 -1.21 14.65 4.90
CA TRP A 78 0.03 14.21 5.53
C TRP A 78 0.99 13.55 4.53
N GLY A 79 0.49 12.61 3.74
CA GLY A 79 1.27 12.00 2.65
C GLY A 79 1.79 13.04 1.64
N ASN A 80 0.99 14.05 1.30
CA ASN A 80 1.40 15.14 0.40
C ASN A 80 2.53 15.99 0.99
N ARG A 81 2.51 16.28 2.30
CA ARG A 81 3.61 16.99 2.97
C ARG A 81 4.91 16.20 2.90
N ILE A 82 4.85 14.89 3.14
CA ILE A 82 6.01 13.99 3.04
C ILE A 82 6.53 13.95 1.60
N ALA A 83 5.64 13.79 0.62
CA ALA A 83 5.98 13.81 -0.81
C ALA A 83 6.73 15.09 -1.20
N HIS A 84 6.20 16.26 -0.85
CA HIS A 84 6.83 17.54 -1.15
C HIS A 84 8.19 17.70 -0.46
N TYR A 85 8.30 17.26 0.79
CA TYR A 85 9.59 17.26 1.49
C TYR A 85 10.63 16.37 0.79
N LEU A 86 10.28 15.13 0.43
CA LEU A 86 11.21 14.25 -0.28
C LEU A 86 11.62 14.81 -1.65
N MET A 87 10.68 15.42 -2.38
CA MET A 87 11.00 16.12 -3.62
C MET A 87 11.98 17.28 -3.40
N SER A 88 11.82 18.05 -2.31
CA SER A 88 12.75 19.14 -1.98
C SER A 88 14.14 18.64 -1.58
N GLN A 89 14.24 17.41 -1.05
CA GLN A 89 15.51 16.70 -0.82
C GLN A 89 16.09 16.07 -2.10
N GLY A 90 15.46 16.25 -3.26
CA GLY A 90 15.95 15.75 -4.54
C GLY A 90 15.66 14.27 -4.83
N ILE A 91 14.71 13.67 -4.09
CA ILE A 91 14.18 12.34 -4.40
C ILE A 91 13.31 12.42 -5.66
N LYS A 92 13.54 11.50 -6.59
CA LYS A 92 12.89 11.40 -7.89
C LYS A 92 12.20 10.05 -8.05
N LYS A 93 11.34 9.95 -9.07
CA LYS A 93 10.72 8.68 -9.47
C LYS A 93 11.80 7.60 -9.67
N GLY A 94 11.58 6.44 -9.06
CA GLY A 94 12.51 5.30 -9.09
C GLY A 94 13.61 5.31 -8.03
N ASP A 95 13.87 6.44 -7.35
CA ASP A 95 14.80 6.46 -6.22
C ASP A 95 14.25 5.59 -5.08
N VAL A 96 15.14 4.92 -4.35
CA VAL A 96 14.80 4.10 -3.19
C VAL A 96 14.86 4.93 -1.91
N VAL A 97 13.81 4.86 -1.10
CA VAL A 97 13.73 5.43 0.24
C VAL A 97 13.60 4.29 1.24
N GLY A 98 14.57 4.17 2.16
CA GLY A 98 14.51 3.23 3.27
C GLY A 98 13.45 3.66 4.28
N ILE A 99 12.58 2.74 4.67
CA ILE A 99 11.53 2.99 5.66
C ILE A 99 11.82 2.14 6.90
N PHE A 100 12.23 2.78 7.98
CA PHE A 100 12.59 2.16 9.25
C PHE A 100 11.68 2.67 10.38
N ILE A 101 10.37 2.49 10.18
CA ILE A 101 9.32 2.94 11.09
C ILE A 101 8.54 1.70 11.57
N GLU A 102 8.21 1.65 12.86
CA GLU A 102 7.36 0.59 13.41
C GLU A 102 5.92 0.66 12.86
N ASN A 103 5.08 -0.35 13.15
CA ASN A 103 3.72 -0.45 12.63
C ASN A 103 2.75 0.56 13.28
N ARG A 104 2.89 1.83 12.90
CA ARG A 104 2.13 3.01 13.35
C ARG A 104 1.69 3.86 12.14
N PRO A 105 0.75 4.83 12.29
CA PRO A 105 0.24 5.60 11.16
C PRO A 105 1.31 6.30 10.32
N GLU A 106 2.41 6.72 10.94
CA GLU A 106 3.58 7.32 10.33
C GLU A 106 4.15 6.45 9.21
N LEU A 107 4.18 5.13 9.40
CA LEU A 107 4.65 4.17 8.40
C LEU A 107 3.85 4.28 7.11
N LEU A 108 2.52 4.24 7.23
CA LEU A 108 1.62 4.30 6.09
C LEU A 108 1.61 5.70 5.46
N ALA A 109 1.81 6.76 6.25
CA ALA A 109 1.93 8.12 5.74
C ALA A 109 3.21 8.28 4.91
N ALA A 110 4.33 7.72 5.39
CA ALA A 110 5.60 7.68 4.67
C ALA A 110 5.49 6.89 3.36
N VAL A 111 4.93 5.68 3.41
CA VAL A 111 4.67 4.86 2.21
C VAL A 111 3.80 5.61 1.20
N LEU A 112 2.76 6.30 1.66
CA LEU A 112 1.89 7.10 0.79
C LEU A 112 2.66 8.26 0.16
N GLY A 113 3.48 8.99 0.93
CA GLY A 113 4.30 10.11 0.45
C GLY A 113 5.32 9.68 -0.61
N VAL A 114 6.07 8.61 -0.34
CA VAL A 114 7.05 8.03 -1.28
C VAL A 114 6.35 7.54 -2.55
N SER A 115 5.20 6.87 -2.41
CA SER A 115 4.42 6.36 -3.55
C SER A 115 3.86 7.47 -4.44
N LYS A 116 3.52 8.64 -3.88
CA LYS A 116 2.98 9.79 -4.63
C LYS A 116 3.98 10.40 -5.60
N ILE A 117 5.28 10.29 -5.29
CA ILE A 117 6.36 10.81 -6.15
C ILE A 117 6.96 9.72 -7.05
N GLY A 118 6.39 8.51 -7.00
CA GLY A 118 6.85 7.35 -7.79
C GLY A 118 8.20 6.81 -7.34
N ALA A 119 8.63 7.11 -6.12
CA ALA A 119 9.81 6.52 -5.50
C ALA A 119 9.46 5.13 -4.91
N VAL A 120 10.48 4.36 -4.57
CA VAL A 120 10.36 2.98 -4.09
C VAL A 120 10.56 2.94 -2.58
N CYS A 121 9.64 2.29 -1.86
CA CYS A 121 9.79 2.05 -0.42
C CYS A 121 10.61 0.78 -0.21
N ALA A 122 11.76 0.88 0.46
CA ALA A 122 12.47 -0.28 0.99
C ALA A 122 12.10 -0.47 2.46
N MET A 123 11.21 -1.44 2.72
CA MET A 123 10.73 -1.75 4.07
C MET A 123 11.83 -2.45 4.86
N LEU A 124 12.36 -1.77 5.89
CA LEU A 124 13.40 -2.31 6.74
C LEU A 124 12.78 -2.83 8.03
N ASN A 125 13.25 -4.00 8.49
CA ASN A 125 12.74 -4.60 9.72
C ASN A 125 13.32 -3.89 10.94
N THR A 126 12.48 -3.21 11.71
CA THR A 126 12.87 -2.44 12.90
C THR A 126 13.42 -3.29 14.04
N SER A 127 13.19 -4.60 14.04
CA SER A 127 13.80 -5.53 15.00
C SER A 127 15.25 -5.92 14.65
N GLN A 128 15.73 -5.61 13.44
CA GLN A 128 17.11 -5.90 13.05
C GLN A 128 18.07 -4.86 13.63
N THR A 129 19.23 -5.33 14.09
CA THR A 129 20.30 -4.47 14.62
C THR A 129 21.67 -4.92 14.11
N GLY A 130 22.68 -4.07 14.30
CA GLY A 130 24.07 -4.38 13.98
C GLY A 130 24.28 -4.83 12.53
N LYS A 131 25.04 -5.92 12.35
CA LYS A 131 25.46 -6.42 11.02
C LYS A 131 24.29 -6.76 10.11
N VAL A 132 23.19 -7.28 10.66
CA VAL A 132 22.01 -7.68 9.87
C VAL A 132 21.31 -6.46 9.30
N LEU A 133 21.10 -5.42 10.13
CA LEU A 133 20.51 -4.17 9.67
C LEU A 133 21.38 -3.50 8.60
N ILE A 134 22.70 -3.44 8.82
CA ILE A 134 23.64 -2.86 7.86
C ILE A 134 23.58 -3.62 6.52
N HIS A 135 23.50 -4.95 6.55
CA HIS A 135 23.36 -5.74 5.33
C HIS A 135 22.06 -5.43 4.59
N SER A 136 20.91 -5.44 5.28
CA SER A 136 19.60 -5.11 4.69
C SER A 136 19.56 -3.70 4.11
N PHE A 137 20.14 -2.73 4.82
CA PHE A 137 20.21 -1.33 4.39
C PHE A 137 21.09 -1.18 3.14
N ASN A 138 22.27 -1.80 3.13
CA ASN A 138 23.18 -1.71 1.99
C ASN A 138 22.66 -2.46 0.75
N LEU A 139 21.90 -3.55 0.96
CA LEU A 139 21.30 -4.32 -0.13
C LEU A 139 20.35 -3.47 -0.99
N VAL A 140 19.58 -2.59 -0.36
CA VAL A 140 18.60 -1.73 -1.04
C VAL A 140 19.17 -0.40 -1.51
N ASN A 141 20.40 -0.08 -1.10
CA ASN A 141 21.16 1.14 -1.47
C ASN A 141 20.27 2.41 -1.51
N PRO A 142 19.63 2.79 -0.40
CA PRO A 142 18.63 3.84 -0.39
C PRO A 142 19.30 5.21 -0.55
N LYS A 143 18.64 6.11 -1.27
CA LYS A 143 19.09 7.51 -1.44
C LYS A 143 18.78 8.37 -0.22
N ALA A 144 17.76 7.99 0.53
CA ALA A 144 17.38 8.58 1.81
C ALA A 144 16.72 7.50 2.69
N ALA A 145 16.66 7.74 3.99
CA ALA A 145 15.93 6.89 4.92
C ALA A 145 15.04 7.73 5.84
N ILE A 146 13.90 7.18 6.23
CA ILE A 146 12.91 7.76 7.15
C ILE A 146 12.69 6.77 8.28
#